data_AF-A0A2I0L720-F1
#
_entry.id   AF-A0A2I0L720-F1
#
_cell.length_a   1.000
_cell.length_b   1.000
_cell.length_c   1.000
_cell.angle_alpha   90.00
_cell.angle_beta   90.00
_cell.angle_gamma   90.00
#
_symmetry.space_group_name_H-M   'P 1'
#
loop_
_entity.id
_entity.type
_entity.pdbx_description
1 polymer ?
#
loop_
_entity_poly.entity_id
_entity_poly.type
_entity_poly.pdbx_seq_one_letter_code
_entity_poly.pdbx_strand_id
1 'polypeptide(L)'
;TFTSGTESRSDTVMGLLTLVMWKPSTLKDVSGASHIEEFYSQVVATHGSAKNLPTSCTSRLNPGLCFFPQNVVTQIQTPIFLLNAAYDSWQIKNILAPGVADPHGTWHSCKLDIEKCSPDQLKIMQAFRMEFLNALSGVGSSPSTGMFIDACYAHCQSETQETWLRDDSPELAKTTIAKAVGDWYYDMNPFQKIDCPYPCNPTCHNHILNPSEHPDV
;
A
#
# COMPACT_ATOMS: atom_id res chain seq x y z
N THR A 1 -29.77 -9.35 32.37
CA THR A 1 -28.99 -9.74 31.18
C THR A 1 -28.68 -8.47 30.43
N PHE A 2 -27.47 -7.93 30.57
CA PHE A 2 -27.03 -6.80 29.77
C PHE A 2 -26.76 -7.30 28.36
N THR A 3 -27.59 -6.93 27.40
CA THR A 3 -27.25 -7.04 25.99
C THR A 3 -26.11 -6.06 25.73
N SER A 4 -24.92 -6.57 25.38
CA SER A 4 -23.86 -5.74 24.83
C SER A 4 -24.39 -5.13 23.54
N GLY A 5 -24.75 -3.85 23.56
CA GLY A 5 -24.95 -3.10 22.33
C GLY A 5 -23.62 -3.11 21.59
N THR A 6 -23.59 -3.67 20.38
CA THR A 6 -22.45 -3.49 19.48
C THR A 6 -22.45 -2.03 19.07
N GLU A 7 -21.50 -1.26 19.58
CA GLU A 7 -21.24 0.12 19.18
C GLU A 7 -20.96 0.15 17.66
N SER A 8 -21.60 1.06 16.92
CA SER A 8 -21.43 1.15 15.48
C SER A 8 -20.07 1.74 15.14
N ARG A 9 -19.50 1.32 14.00
CA ARG A 9 -18.27 1.87 13.46
C ARG A 9 -18.36 3.39 13.24
N SER A 10 -19.52 3.92 12.85
CA SER A 10 -19.70 5.36 12.69
C SER A 10 -19.56 6.16 13.99
N ASP A 11 -19.68 5.51 15.14
CA ASP A 11 -19.59 6.12 16.47
C ASP A 11 -18.19 5.99 17.08
N THR A 12 -17.27 5.29 16.39
CA THR A 12 -15.89 5.06 16.80
C THR A 12 -14.91 5.85 15.92
N VAL A 13 -13.80 6.33 16.48
CA VAL A 13 -12.70 6.90 15.66
C VAL A 13 -12.18 5.82 14.72
N MET A 14 -12.10 6.11 13.42
CA MET A 14 -11.62 5.17 12.40
C MET A 14 -10.36 5.63 11.70
N GLY A 15 -9.53 4.67 11.30
CA GLY A 15 -8.39 4.90 10.42
C GLY A 15 -8.66 4.44 9.00
N LEU A 16 -8.55 5.35 8.02
CA LEU A 16 -8.32 4.97 6.63
C LEU A 16 -6.81 4.99 6.41
N LEU A 17 -6.22 3.82 6.18
CA LEU A 17 -4.80 3.70 5.88
C LEU A 17 -4.63 3.72 4.36
N THR A 18 -4.33 4.91 3.85
CA THR A 18 -3.85 5.15 2.49
C THR A 18 -2.34 5.45 2.55
N LEU A 19 -1.59 5.22 1.48
CA LEU A 19 -0.16 5.60 1.37
C LEU A 19 0.77 4.80 2.28
N VAL A 20 0.55 3.51 2.32
CA VAL A 20 1.16 2.65 3.32
C VAL A 20 2.38 1.99 2.70
N MET A 21 3.57 2.35 3.18
CA MET A 21 4.79 1.70 2.72
C MET A 21 4.92 0.32 3.36
N TRP A 22 4.53 -0.72 2.64
CA TRP A 22 4.70 -2.10 3.06
C TRP A 22 6.09 -2.60 2.69
N LYS A 23 6.83 -3.15 3.67
CA LYS A 23 8.10 -3.85 3.40
C LYS A 23 8.13 -5.26 3.97
N PRO A 24 7.64 -6.27 3.24
CA PRO A 24 7.84 -7.67 3.59
C PRO A 24 9.33 -7.98 3.85
N SER A 25 9.60 -8.87 4.80
CA SER A 25 10.92 -9.11 5.40
C SER A 25 11.97 -9.67 4.42
N THR A 26 11.54 -10.27 3.31
CA THR A 26 12.39 -10.81 2.24
C THR A 26 12.63 -9.82 1.10
N LEU A 27 11.97 -8.65 1.12
CA LEU A 27 11.97 -7.75 -0.02
C LEU A 27 13.31 -7.03 -0.19
N LYS A 28 13.93 -7.28 -1.34
CA LYS A 28 15.09 -6.56 -1.86
C LYS A 28 14.70 -5.77 -3.10
N ASP A 29 15.39 -4.68 -3.35
CA ASP A 29 15.30 -3.98 -4.64
C ASP A 29 15.95 -4.81 -5.77
N VAL A 30 15.85 -4.30 -6.99
CA VAL A 30 16.39 -4.95 -8.21
C VAL A 30 17.92 -5.13 -8.20
N SER A 31 18.64 -4.48 -7.29
CA SER A 31 20.08 -4.69 -7.07
C SER A 31 20.37 -5.73 -5.97
N GLY A 32 19.34 -6.24 -5.29
CA GLY A 32 19.45 -7.18 -4.17
C GLY A 32 19.68 -6.51 -2.81
N ALA A 33 19.62 -5.18 -2.74
CA ALA A 33 19.85 -4.41 -1.52
C ALA A 33 18.54 -4.07 -0.78
N SER A 34 18.66 -3.48 0.41
CA SER A 34 17.53 -3.03 1.22
C SER A 34 17.60 -1.53 1.45
N HIS A 35 17.76 -0.75 0.38
CA HIS A 35 17.92 0.70 0.46
C HIS A 35 16.80 1.39 1.25
N ILE A 36 15.56 0.89 1.18
CA ILE A 36 14.45 1.47 1.95
C ILE A 36 14.60 1.31 3.47
N GLU A 37 15.19 0.20 3.95
CA GLU A 37 15.45 0.03 5.39
C GLU A 37 16.52 1.00 5.86
N GLU A 38 17.58 1.15 5.06
CA GLU A 38 18.64 2.10 5.35
C GLU A 38 18.09 3.52 5.36
N PHE A 39 17.27 3.90 4.38
CA PHE A 39 16.61 5.20 4.32
C PHE A 39 15.83 5.50 5.61
N TYR A 40 14.97 4.59 6.07
CA TYR A 40 14.21 4.82 7.31
C TYR A 40 15.06 4.75 8.58
N SER A 41 16.14 3.99 8.58
CA SER A 41 17.15 4.04 9.66
C SER A 41 17.80 5.42 9.74
N GLN A 42 18.15 6.02 8.59
CA GLN A 42 18.71 7.37 8.52
C GLN A 42 17.68 8.44 8.91
N VAL A 43 16.40 8.28 8.52
CA VAL A 43 15.29 9.15 8.99
C VAL A 43 15.20 9.13 10.51
N VAL A 44 15.25 7.95 11.13
CA VAL A 44 15.26 7.81 12.59
C VAL A 44 16.44 8.54 13.21
N ALA A 45 17.64 8.31 12.71
CA ALA A 45 18.87 8.91 13.24
C ALA A 45 18.84 10.44 13.10
N THR A 46 18.45 10.95 11.93
CA THR A 46 18.42 12.38 11.61
C THR A 46 17.42 13.14 12.47
N HIS A 47 16.23 12.59 12.67
CA HIS A 47 15.15 13.29 13.37
C HIS A 47 15.01 12.90 14.85
N GLY A 48 15.78 11.92 15.34
CA GLY A 48 15.61 11.36 16.67
C GLY A 48 14.20 10.81 16.90
N SER A 49 13.56 10.27 15.85
CA SER A 49 12.13 9.92 15.85
C SER A 49 11.81 8.62 16.58
N ALA A 50 12.82 7.85 17.00
CA ALA A 50 12.66 6.61 17.77
C ALA A 50 11.74 6.78 18.99
N LYS A 51 11.79 7.94 19.66
CA LYS A 51 10.95 8.28 20.82
C LYS A 51 9.45 8.42 20.53
N ASN A 52 9.08 8.61 19.26
CA ASN A 52 7.69 8.80 18.82
C ASN A 52 7.10 7.51 18.21
N LEU A 53 7.92 6.46 18.05
CA LEU A 53 7.48 5.19 17.48
C LEU A 53 6.92 4.27 18.58
N PRO A 54 6.01 3.34 18.24
CA PRO A 54 5.42 2.44 19.23
C PRO A 54 6.47 1.61 19.98
N THR A 55 6.50 1.72 21.31
CA THR A 55 7.42 0.97 22.18
C THR A 55 7.32 -0.54 21.97
N SER A 56 6.12 -1.02 21.72
CA SER A 56 5.79 -2.41 21.40
C SER A 56 6.42 -2.90 20.07
N CYS A 57 6.86 -1.99 19.20
CA CYS A 57 7.69 -2.32 18.03
C CYS A 57 9.19 -2.10 18.32
N THR A 58 9.57 -0.94 18.86
CA THR A 58 10.99 -0.57 19.06
C THR A 58 11.71 -1.41 20.12
N SER A 59 10.98 -2.07 21.01
CA SER A 59 11.53 -3.05 21.97
C SER A 59 11.96 -4.38 21.32
N ARG A 60 11.51 -4.67 20.10
CA ARG A 60 11.78 -5.94 19.39
C ARG A 60 12.54 -5.76 18.08
N LEU A 61 12.40 -4.60 17.44
CA LEU A 61 12.94 -4.30 16.12
C LEU A 61 13.73 -2.98 16.14
N ASN A 62 14.65 -2.83 15.17
CA ASN A 62 15.30 -1.55 14.92
C ASN A 62 14.24 -0.47 14.66
N PRO A 63 14.34 0.75 15.22
CA PRO A 63 13.27 1.73 15.10
C PRO A 63 12.90 2.10 13.67
N GLY A 64 13.84 2.08 12.72
CA GLY A 64 13.55 2.32 11.30
C GLY A 64 12.52 1.32 10.73
N LEU A 65 12.50 0.09 11.23
CA LEU A 65 11.52 -0.93 10.83
C LEU A 65 10.10 -0.63 11.33
N CYS A 66 9.95 0.20 12.36
CA CYS A 66 8.65 0.55 12.92
C CYS A 66 7.90 1.64 12.13
N PHE A 67 8.51 2.19 11.07
CA PHE A 67 7.81 2.99 10.07
C PHE A 67 7.02 2.15 9.08
N PHE A 68 7.34 0.85 8.97
CA PHE A 68 6.66 -0.02 8.03
C PHE A 68 5.44 -0.68 8.69
N PRO A 69 4.23 -0.54 8.11
CA PRO A 69 3.01 -0.88 8.82
C PRO A 69 2.84 -2.35 9.17
N GLN A 70 3.44 -3.29 8.43
CA GLN A 70 3.44 -4.71 8.80
C GLN A 70 4.03 -5.00 10.19
N ASN A 71 4.87 -4.10 10.73
CA ASN A 71 5.50 -4.28 12.04
C ASN A 71 4.70 -3.69 13.21
N VAL A 72 3.68 -2.86 12.91
CA VAL A 72 2.91 -2.11 13.93
C VAL A 72 1.40 -2.33 13.83
N VAL A 73 0.89 -2.70 12.65
CA VAL A 73 -0.56 -2.79 12.36
C VAL A 73 -1.30 -3.76 13.28
N THR A 74 -0.65 -4.86 13.70
CA THR A 74 -1.24 -5.85 14.62
C THR A 74 -1.51 -5.32 16.03
N GLN A 75 -0.98 -4.14 16.36
CA GLN A 75 -1.15 -3.49 17.66
C GLN A 75 -2.21 -2.38 17.61
N ILE A 76 -2.72 -2.05 16.42
CA ILE A 76 -3.78 -1.06 16.25
C ILE A 76 -5.10 -1.71 16.68
N GLN A 77 -5.74 -1.14 17.70
CA GLN A 77 -7.03 -1.59 18.19
C GLN A 77 -8.19 -0.94 17.44
N THR A 78 -7.94 0.26 16.91
CA THR A 78 -8.90 1.03 16.12
C THR A 78 -9.25 0.29 14.84
N PRO A 79 -10.54 0.18 14.48
CA PRO A 79 -10.92 -0.40 13.20
C PRO A 79 -10.28 0.37 12.04
N ILE A 80 -9.80 -0.37 11.05
CA ILE A 80 -8.97 0.17 9.98
C ILE A 80 -9.48 -0.31 8.62
N PHE A 81 -9.48 0.60 7.65
CA PHE A 81 -9.70 0.26 6.25
C PHE A 81 -8.38 0.40 5.50
N LEU A 82 -7.91 -0.69 4.90
CA LEU A 82 -6.69 -0.72 4.10
C LEU A 82 -7.02 -0.47 2.64
N LEU A 83 -6.52 0.64 2.11
CA LEU A 83 -6.62 0.97 0.69
C LEU A 83 -5.22 1.08 0.10
N ASN A 84 -4.89 0.22 -0.86
CA ASN A 84 -3.61 0.27 -1.56
C ASN A 84 -3.68 -0.45 -2.91
N ALA A 85 -3.00 0.08 -3.90
CA ALA A 85 -2.73 -0.65 -5.14
C ALA A 85 -1.76 -1.80 -4.87
N ALA A 86 -1.98 -2.97 -5.47
CA ALA A 86 -1.04 -4.09 -5.40
C ALA A 86 0.27 -3.82 -6.16
N TYR A 87 0.23 -2.88 -7.11
CA TYR A 87 1.37 -2.36 -7.87
C TYR A 87 1.51 -0.86 -7.62
N ASP A 88 1.58 -0.46 -6.35
CA ASP A 88 1.71 0.94 -5.98
C ASP A 88 2.90 1.60 -6.69
N SER A 89 2.63 2.60 -7.53
CA SER A 89 3.64 3.15 -8.44
C SER A 89 4.77 3.83 -7.68
N TRP A 90 4.48 4.42 -6.52
CA TRP A 90 5.49 5.01 -5.66
C TRP A 90 6.38 3.94 -5.01
N GLN A 91 5.81 2.85 -4.49
CA GLN A 91 6.59 1.75 -3.93
C GLN A 91 7.46 1.08 -5.00
N ILE A 92 6.95 0.87 -6.21
CA ILE A 92 7.74 0.33 -7.31
C ILE A 92 8.90 1.27 -7.65
N LYS A 93 8.64 2.58 -7.72
CA LYS A 93 9.65 3.59 -8.05
C LYS A 93 10.71 3.79 -6.97
N ASN A 94 10.33 3.73 -5.69
CA ASN A 94 11.22 4.13 -4.58
C ASN A 94 11.74 2.94 -3.76
N ILE A 95 11.16 1.76 -3.90
CA ILE A 95 11.51 0.57 -3.11
C ILE A 95 12.00 -0.55 -4.01
N LEU A 96 11.22 -0.95 -5.02
CA LEU A 96 11.62 -2.06 -5.90
C LEU A 96 12.75 -1.65 -6.84
N ALA A 97 12.59 -0.54 -7.55
CA ALA A 97 13.53 -0.08 -8.56
C ALA A 97 13.93 1.41 -8.38
N PRO A 98 14.43 1.81 -7.20
CA PRO A 98 14.95 3.17 -6.99
C PRO A 98 16.11 3.46 -7.94
N GLY A 99 16.35 4.73 -8.27
CA GLY A 99 17.41 5.13 -9.21
C GLY A 99 18.79 4.58 -8.84
N VAL A 100 19.10 4.50 -7.55
CA VAL A 100 20.36 3.91 -7.04
C VAL A 100 20.50 2.41 -7.34
N ALA A 101 19.38 1.68 -7.48
CA ALA A 101 19.36 0.25 -7.81
C ALA A 101 19.22 0.00 -9.33
N ASP A 102 18.93 1.03 -10.12
CA ASP A 102 18.79 0.96 -11.58
C ASP A 102 19.73 1.96 -12.30
N PRO A 103 21.06 1.84 -12.13
CA PRO A 103 22.03 2.82 -12.64
C PRO A 103 22.07 2.91 -14.18
N HIS A 104 21.54 1.91 -14.87
CA HIS A 104 21.48 1.87 -16.33
C HIS A 104 20.10 2.28 -16.89
N GLY A 105 19.14 2.62 -16.02
CA GLY A 105 17.81 3.05 -16.45
C GLY A 105 16.96 1.95 -17.09
N THR A 106 17.23 0.68 -16.81
CA THR A 106 16.50 -0.47 -17.37
C THR A 106 15.03 -0.44 -16.99
N TRP A 107 14.72 0.07 -15.79
CA TRP A 107 13.37 0.20 -15.25
C TRP A 107 12.72 1.54 -15.56
N HIS A 108 13.43 2.49 -16.18
CA HIS A 108 12.93 3.86 -16.36
C HIS A 108 11.58 3.91 -17.08
N SER A 109 11.46 3.27 -18.26
CA SER A 109 10.19 3.26 -19.02
C SER A 109 9.07 2.51 -18.28
N CYS A 110 9.40 1.38 -17.64
CA CYS A 110 8.47 0.54 -16.89
C CYS A 110 7.90 1.26 -15.65
N LYS A 111 8.72 2.05 -14.95
CA LYS A 111 8.28 2.87 -13.79
C LYS A 111 7.39 4.05 -14.18
N LEU A 112 7.52 4.55 -15.42
CA LEU A 112 6.68 5.64 -15.91
C LEU A 112 5.35 5.11 -16.45
N ASP A 113 5.37 3.89 -16.98
CA ASP A 113 4.25 3.28 -17.68
C ASP A 113 4.39 1.74 -17.60
N ILE A 114 3.51 1.11 -16.83
CA ILE A 114 3.54 -0.35 -16.60
C ILE A 114 3.36 -1.15 -17.90
N GLU A 115 2.74 -0.56 -18.94
CA GLU A 115 2.57 -1.22 -20.24
C GLU A 115 3.91 -1.34 -20.99
N LYS A 116 4.91 -0.53 -20.63
CA LYS A 116 6.27 -0.59 -21.18
C LYS A 116 7.19 -1.53 -20.42
N CYS A 117 6.69 -2.23 -19.40
CA CYS A 117 7.46 -3.25 -18.72
C CYS A 117 7.66 -4.48 -19.60
N SER A 118 8.89 -4.98 -19.66
CA SER A 118 9.18 -6.28 -20.25
C SER A 118 8.53 -7.42 -19.43
N PRO A 119 8.34 -8.62 -20.01
CA PRO A 119 7.82 -9.78 -19.28
C PRO A 119 8.62 -10.11 -18.01
N ASP A 120 9.95 -9.93 -18.02
CA ASP A 120 10.80 -10.17 -16.86
C ASP A 120 10.58 -9.12 -15.75
N GLN A 121 10.42 -7.84 -16.13
CA GLN A 121 10.08 -6.78 -15.18
C GLN A 121 8.70 -7.02 -14.55
N LEU A 122 7.71 -7.39 -15.36
CA LEU A 122 6.39 -7.74 -14.85
C LEU A 122 6.46 -8.93 -13.90
N LYS A 123 7.25 -9.97 -14.21
CA LYS A 123 7.45 -11.11 -13.30
C LYS A 123 8.03 -10.68 -11.95
N ILE A 124 8.97 -9.73 -11.93
CA ILE A 124 9.53 -9.18 -10.70
C ILE A 124 8.47 -8.35 -9.94
N MET A 125 7.67 -7.54 -10.64
CA MET A 125 6.54 -6.81 -10.03
C MET A 125 5.47 -7.75 -9.45
N GLN A 126 5.22 -8.89 -10.09
CA GLN A 126 4.34 -9.93 -9.56
C GLN A 126 4.88 -10.54 -8.27
N ALA A 127 6.18 -10.80 -8.22
CA ALA A 127 6.83 -11.26 -6.98
C ALA A 127 6.73 -10.20 -5.88
N PHE A 128 6.93 -8.91 -6.21
CA PHE A 128 6.75 -7.80 -5.29
C PHE A 128 5.31 -7.75 -4.73
N ARG A 129 4.29 -7.89 -5.60
CA ARG A 129 2.89 -8.01 -5.17
C ARG A 129 2.70 -9.17 -4.20
N MET A 130 3.23 -10.36 -4.48
CA MET A 130 3.07 -11.52 -3.60
C MET A 130 3.65 -11.26 -2.21
N GLU A 131 4.79 -10.60 -2.14
CA GLU A 131 5.39 -10.20 -0.87
C GLU A 131 4.51 -9.17 -0.14
N PHE A 132 3.96 -8.18 -0.84
CA PHE A 132 3.02 -7.22 -0.27
C PHE A 132 1.79 -7.94 0.32
N LEU A 133 1.19 -8.88 -0.41
CA LEU A 133 0.05 -9.66 0.08
C LEU A 133 0.41 -10.54 1.28
N ASN A 134 1.62 -11.10 1.32
CA ASN A 134 2.12 -11.82 2.48
C ASN A 134 2.22 -10.90 3.70
N ALA A 135 2.69 -9.67 3.53
CA ALA A 135 2.74 -8.69 4.62
C ALA A 135 1.33 -8.30 5.13
N LEU A 136 0.34 -8.21 4.22
CA LEU A 136 -1.07 -7.98 4.58
C LEU A 136 -1.67 -9.11 5.40
N SER A 137 -1.24 -10.36 5.19
CA SER A 137 -1.76 -11.51 5.96
C SER A 137 -1.58 -11.35 7.47
N GLY A 138 -0.56 -10.58 7.90
CA GLY A 138 -0.30 -10.26 9.30
C GLY A 138 -1.38 -9.39 9.95
N VAL A 139 -2.16 -8.62 9.18
CA VAL A 139 -3.27 -7.80 9.68
C VAL A 139 -4.42 -8.68 10.19
N GLY A 140 -4.54 -9.90 9.66
CA GLY A 140 -5.61 -10.83 9.98
C GLY A 140 -6.95 -10.47 9.35
N SER A 141 -7.92 -11.37 9.53
CA SER A 141 -9.29 -11.23 9.01
C SER A 141 -10.24 -10.92 10.16
N SER A 142 -10.32 -9.65 10.55
CA SER A 142 -11.31 -9.18 11.52
C SER A 142 -12.52 -8.58 10.81
N PRO A 143 -13.77 -8.81 11.30
CA PRO A 143 -14.95 -8.08 10.82
C PRO A 143 -14.82 -6.55 10.90
N SER A 144 -13.96 -6.05 11.80
CA SER A 144 -13.68 -4.62 11.97
C SER A 144 -12.69 -4.07 10.93
N THR A 145 -11.98 -4.93 10.18
CA THR A 145 -11.00 -4.52 9.17
C THR A 145 -11.64 -4.48 7.78
N GLY A 146 -11.49 -3.35 7.09
CA GLY A 146 -11.82 -3.20 5.68
C GLY A 146 -10.56 -3.33 4.81
N MET A 147 -10.72 -3.75 3.57
CA MET A 147 -9.60 -3.90 2.63
C MET A 147 -10.09 -3.75 1.19
N PHE A 148 -9.45 -2.85 0.45
CA PHE A 148 -9.60 -2.67 -0.99
C PHE A 148 -8.19 -2.66 -1.60
N ILE A 149 -7.78 -3.80 -2.16
CA ILE A 149 -6.49 -3.95 -2.82
C ILE A 149 -6.73 -4.25 -4.30
N ASP A 150 -6.59 -3.25 -5.17
CA ASP A 150 -6.76 -3.42 -6.61
C ASP A 150 -5.46 -3.79 -7.33
N ALA A 151 -5.59 -4.19 -8.60
CA ALA A 151 -4.48 -4.56 -9.46
C ALA A 151 -3.92 -3.38 -10.27
N CYS A 152 -4.27 -2.13 -9.92
CA CYS A 152 -3.89 -0.97 -10.72
C CYS A 152 -2.43 -0.56 -10.47
N TYR A 153 -1.83 0.10 -11.47
CA TYR A 153 -0.58 0.83 -11.28
C TYR A 153 -0.89 2.27 -10.88
N ALA A 154 -1.11 2.50 -9.59
CA ALA A 154 -1.57 3.79 -9.06
C ALA A 154 -0.94 4.14 -7.71
N HIS A 155 -1.12 5.38 -7.27
CA HIS A 155 -0.73 5.86 -5.95
C HIS A 155 -1.77 6.89 -5.45
N CYS A 156 -1.82 7.18 -4.16
CA CYS A 156 -2.75 8.20 -3.60
C CYS A 156 -4.23 8.03 -3.98
N GLN A 157 -4.75 6.81 -4.07
CA GLN A 157 -6.06 6.54 -4.70
C GLN A 157 -7.29 7.15 -3.99
N SER A 158 -7.13 7.67 -2.77
CA SER A 158 -8.17 8.42 -2.05
C SER A 158 -8.14 9.93 -2.29
N GLU A 159 -7.10 10.47 -2.93
CA GLU A 159 -6.88 11.92 -2.99
C GLU A 159 -7.60 12.59 -4.16
N THR A 160 -7.93 11.84 -5.22
CA THR A 160 -8.54 12.40 -6.42
C THR A 160 -9.85 11.67 -6.78
N GLN A 161 -10.79 12.37 -7.42
CA GLN A 161 -12.09 11.78 -7.75
C GLN A 161 -11.98 10.69 -8.82
N GLU A 162 -10.99 10.83 -9.71
CA GLU A 162 -10.68 9.90 -10.80
C GLU A 162 -10.42 8.49 -10.32
N THR A 163 -9.81 8.34 -9.14
CA THR A 163 -9.61 7.03 -8.51
C THR A 163 -10.68 6.74 -7.45
N TRP A 164 -11.23 7.76 -6.78
CA TRP A 164 -12.10 7.58 -5.62
C TRP A 164 -13.55 7.21 -5.96
N LEU A 165 -14.24 7.98 -6.81
CA LEU A 165 -15.71 7.90 -6.99
C LEU A 165 -16.23 8.24 -8.39
N ARG A 166 -15.42 8.76 -9.31
CA ARG A 166 -15.88 9.13 -10.66
C ARG A 166 -16.51 7.92 -11.38
N ASP A 167 -17.39 8.17 -12.35
CA ASP A 167 -18.16 7.12 -13.05
C ASP A 167 -17.28 6.05 -13.73
N ASP A 168 -16.05 6.39 -14.10
CA ASP A 168 -15.04 5.52 -14.68
C ASP A 168 -13.88 5.22 -13.69
N SER A 169 -14.08 5.44 -12.39
CA SER A 169 -13.06 5.14 -11.38
C SER A 169 -12.80 3.62 -11.28
N PRO A 170 -11.61 3.21 -10.80
CA PRO A 170 -11.31 1.79 -10.60
C PRO A 170 -12.32 1.12 -9.68
N GLU A 171 -12.74 -0.07 -10.09
CA GLU A 171 -13.67 -0.89 -9.35
C GLU A 171 -13.05 -2.23 -8.97
N LEU A 172 -13.39 -2.70 -7.77
CA LEU A 172 -13.13 -4.07 -7.34
C LEU A 172 -14.45 -4.74 -7.01
N ALA A 173 -14.75 -5.84 -7.70
CA ALA A 173 -16.03 -6.52 -7.61
C ALA A 173 -17.24 -5.57 -7.83
N LYS A 174 -17.15 -4.71 -8.86
CA LYS A 174 -18.17 -3.72 -9.24
C LYS A 174 -18.50 -2.72 -8.12
N THR A 175 -17.49 -2.32 -7.37
CA THR A 175 -17.61 -1.38 -6.27
C THR A 175 -16.44 -0.41 -6.35
N THR A 176 -16.73 0.88 -6.39
CA THR A 176 -15.72 1.95 -6.34
C THR A 176 -15.10 2.01 -4.94
N ILE A 177 -13.92 2.64 -4.83
CA ILE A 177 -13.24 2.81 -3.54
C ILE A 177 -14.14 3.54 -2.54
N ALA A 178 -14.72 4.68 -2.95
CA ALA A 178 -15.60 5.48 -2.10
C ALA A 178 -16.80 4.69 -1.57
N LYS A 179 -17.42 3.87 -2.43
CA LYS A 179 -18.55 3.03 -2.04
C LYS A 179 -18.13 1.95 -1.04
N ALA A 180 -17.00 1.30 -1.27
CA ALA A 180 -16.46 0.27 -0.38
C ALA A 180 -16.13 0.84 1.02
N VAL A 181 -15.44 1.99 1.06
CA VAL A 181 -15.10 2.67 2.32
C VAL A 181 -16.37 3.15 3.04
N GLY A 182 -17.30 3.78 2.32
CA GLY A 182 -18.56 4.26 2.90
C GLY A 182 -19.42 3.13 3.48
N ASP A 183 -19.58 2.04 2.73
CA ASP A 183 -20.35 0.88 3.19
C ASP A 183 -19.73 0.23 4.44
N TRP A 184 -18.40 0.14 4.48
CA TRP A 184 -17.69 -0.36 5.65
C TRP A 184 -17.85 0.58 6.84
N TYR A 185 -17.70 1.89 6.63
CA TYR A 185 -17.77 2.89 7.70
C TYR A 185 -19.14 2.92 8.39
N TYR A 186 -20.22 2.84 7.60
CA TYR A 186 -21.60 2.86 8.11
C TYR A 186 -22.17 1.48 8.48
N ASP A 187 -21.32 0.45 8.60
CA ASP A 187 -21.75 -0.93 8.91
C ASP A 187 -22.78 -1.51 7.92
N MET A 188 -22.88 -0.96 6.71
CA MET A 188 -23.82 -1.43 5.70
C MET A 188 -23.37 -2.75 5.08
N ASN A 189 -22.11 -2.82 4.67
CA ASN A 189 -21.50 -4.05 4.16
C ASN A 189 -20.01 -4.12 4.52
N PRO A 190 -19.48 -5.28 4.95
CA PRO A 190 -18.05 -5.47 5.02
C PRO A 190 -17.45 -5.48 3.61
N PHE A 191 -16.26 -4.91 3.47
CA PHE A 191 -15.51 -4.96 2.23
C PHE A 191 -14.07 -5.37 2.53
N GLN A 192 -13.71 -6.60 2.18
CA GLN A 192 -12.36 -7.13 2.34
C GLN A 192 -11.97 -7.91 1.09
N LYS A 193 -11.45 -7.22 0.08
CA LYS A 193 -11.17 -7.79 -1.25
C LYS A 193 -9.78 -7.45 -1.73
N ILE A 194 -9.17 -8.44 -2.38
CA ILE A 194 -7.90 -8.35 -3.09
C ILE A 194 -8.17 -8.79 -4.52
N ASP A 195 -7.70 -7.98 -5.46
CA ASP A 195 -7.89 -8.18 -6.89
C ASP A 195 -6.91 -9.23 -7.47
N CYS A 196 -7.15 -9.63 -8.70
CA CYS A 196 -6.28 -10.55 -9.44
C CYS A 196 -4.93 -9.93 -9.81
N PRO A 197 -3.96 -10.71 -10.32
CA PRO A 197 -2.72 -10.17 -10.87
C PRO A 197 -2.95 -9.28 -12.10
N TYR A 198 -2.22 -8.16 -12.23
CA TYR A 198 -2.18 -7.33 -13.44
C TYR A 198 -1.88 -8.18 -14.67
N PRO A 199 -2.49 -7.92 -15.84
CA PRO A 199 -3.37 -6.79 -16.20
C PRO A 199 -4.87 -7.11 -16.14
N CYS A 200 -5.36 -7.75 -15.08
CA CYS A 200 -6.70 -8.30 -15.11
C CYS A 200 -7.85 -7.29 -14.92
N ASN A 201 -7.61 -6.12 -14.34
CA ASN A 201 -8.65 -5.16 -14.01
C ASN A 201 -8.77 -4.07 -15.09
N PRO A 202 -9.81 -4.11 -15.95
CA PRO A 202 -9.96 -3.19 -17.07
C PRO A 202 -10.43 -1.79 -16.63
N THR A 203 -10.81 -1.59 -15.37
CA THR A 203 -11.26 -0.29 -14.83
C THR A 203 -10.09 0.57 -14.33
N CYS A 204 -8.87 0.03 -14.32
CA CYS A 204 -7.70 0.76 -13.86
C CYS A 204 -7.29 1.89 -14.81
N HIS A 205 -7.18 3.10 -14.27
CA HIS A 205 -6.44 4.19 -14.89
C HIS A 205 -4.99 4.13 -14.43
N ASN A 206 -4.16 3.35 -15.11
CA ASN A 206 -2.75 3.24 -14.75
C ASN A 206 -2.06 4.60 -14.89
N HIS A 207 -1.30 5.01 -13.87
CA HIS A 207 -0.55 6.26 -13.90
C HIS A 207 0.48 6.23 -15.03
N ILE A 208 0.35 7.16 -15.96
CA ILE A 208 1.40 7.50 -16.93
C ILE A 208 2.10 8.74 -16.37
N LEU A 209 3.31 8.56 -15.85
CA LEU A 209 4.11 9.67 -15.32
C LEU A 209 4.81 10.37 -16.50
N ASN A 210 4.59 11.68 -16.64
CA ASN A 210 5.26 12.47 -17.66
C ASN A 210 6.73 12.74 -17.26
N PRO A 211 7.72 12.43 -18.13
CA PRO A 211 9.13 12.70 -17.84
C PRO A 211 9.43 14.18 -17.54
N SER A 212 8.63 15.09 -18.11
CA SER A 212 8.80 16.53 -18.00
C SER A 212 8.49 17.11 -16.61
N GLU A 213 7.81 16.38 -15.74
CA GLU A 213 7.41 16.87 -14.42
C GLU A 213 8.40 16.50 -13.31
N HIS A 214 9.26 15.50 -13.53
CA HIS A 214 10.29 15.07 -12.56
C HIS A 214 11.60 14.64 -13.25
N PRO A 215 12.43 15.60 -13.69
CA PRO A 215 13.70 15.30 -14.38
C PRO A 215 14.77 14.66 -13.49
N ASP A 216 14.62 14.73 -12.16
CA ASP A 216 15.66 14.36 -11.18
C ASP A 216 15.26 13.22 -10.23
N VAL A 217 14.40 12.28 -10.66
CA VAL A 217 14.09 11.05 -9.87
C VAL A 217 14.25 9.78 -10.69
#